data_AF-A0AAD6J5B2-F1
#
_entry.id   AF-A0AAD6J5B2-F1
#
_cell.length_a   1.000
_cell.length_b   1.000
_cell.length_c   1.000
_cell.angle_alpha   90.00
_cell.angle_beta   90.00
_cell.angle_gamma   90.00
#
_symmetry.space_group_name_H-M   'P 1'
#
loop_
_entity.id
_entity.type
_entity.pdbx_description
1 polymer ?
#
loop_
_entity_poly.entity_id
_entity_poly.type
_entity_poly.pdbx_seq_one_letter_code
_entity_poly.pdbx_strand_id
1 'polypeptide(L)'
;MPCVRFELEVANLRGFSRVAGGFWRSGGGRYGGILIAEVPAAAAAMKTNALFPLLGFSFAALSSAMHISLNIQRPSAEVQTLNKYPAKLHARRVAQALNLTQGLVYLSGEVSRLIEDSDMPAFFRQKRYFYYLTGLDYPDAHVTYDLELDKLTLWILRPDPKEKLWRANDRSGPSPTPKSLVITHDIDIANYSEDLPSAIAAYAVANPSAKVHVIHDYYPPAAKDPVPKSTFDNTKLQYAMDVCRVVKDPYEVAMIRRANDISTKAHLRVMSEIDQLTSERDIEALFIAESIKRGGLLAYDTIAPSGRNCSILHYVNNDQLLAGKQLVLLDAGAEYELYASDVTRTFPISGRFTPEAAQIYQLVRDMQEAVFAMVKPGVKWRDCNLRAADVAAEGLIRLGVLVGDAKEIIKSRLIGGVFFPHGLGHHVGLETHDVLYGELISDKRRARMARRSSVMTRDDFEAYTASETHNRLTPGMTLTVEPGVYFNQPLYEDFMTQFPNASKYVNEDVLAKYWDVGGVRIEDCILVTANGFENLTKAPKEMQEVEKMVRMGKANSK
;
A
#
# COMPACT_ATOMS: atom_id res chain seq x y z
N MET A 1 24.47 -10.73 11.15
CA MET A 1 25.50 -10.41 10.14
C MET A 1 25.10 -11.09 8.84
N PRO A 2 25.22 -10.48 7.66
CA PRO A 2 24.84 -11.15 6.41
C PRO A 2 25.76 -12.36 6.18
N CYS A 3 25.17 -13.55 6.05
CA CYS A 3 25.86 -14.76 5.61
C CYS A 3 25.81 -14.84 4.09
N VAL A 4 26.91 -15.25 3.47
CA VAL A 4 26.98 -15.52 2.02
C VAL A 4 26.83 -17.03 1.84
N ARG A 5 25.94 -17.44 0.92
CA ARG A 5 25.74 -18.84 0.56
C ARG A 5 26.76 -19.24 -0.50
N PHE A 6 27.50 -20.31 -0.25
CA PHE A 6 28.44 -20.91 -1.19
C PHE A 6 27.86 -22.23 -1.70
N GLU A 7 27.89 -22.44 -3.01
CA GLU A 7 27.60 -23.73 -3.64
C GLU A 7 28.88 -24.25 -4.28
N LEU A 8 29.37 -25.40 -3.79
CA LEU A 8 30.52 -26.11 -4.36
C LEU A 8 30.04 -27.38 -5.05
N GLU A 9 30.28 -27.48 -6.35
CA GLU A 9 30.09 -28.71 -7.11
C GLU A 9 31.40 -29.52 -7.11
N VAL A 10 31.39 -30.73 -6.54
CA VAL A 10 32.60 -31.56 -6.44
C VAL A 10 32.39 -32.85 -7.23
N ALA A 11 33.23 -33.07 -8.24
CA ALA A 11 33.28 -34.32 -9.00
C ALA A 11 34.47 -35.18 -8.56
N ASN A 12 34.25 -36.50 -8.43
CA ASN A 12 35.24 -37.55 -8.10
C ASN A 12 35.86 -37.49 -6.69
N LEU A 13 35.09 -37.85 -5.65
CA LEU A 13 35.66 -38.16 -4.33
C LEU A 13 35.90 -39.66 -4.16
N ARG A 14 37.13 -40.05 -3.78
CA ARG A 14 37.46 -41.35 -3.18
C ARG A 14 38.09 -41.12 -1.81
N GLY A 15 37.59 -41.81 -0.78
CA GLY A 15 38.26 -41.95 0.51
C GLY A 15 38.17 -40.73 1.44
N PHE A 16 36.99 -40.46 2.00
CA PHE A 16 36.86 -39.58 3.17
C PHE A 16 36.10 -40.27 4.30
N SER A 17 36.60 -40.10 5.53
CA SER A 17 35.91 -40.47 6.77
C SER A 17 35.44 -39.21 7.50
N ARG A 18 34.13 -39.12 7.72
CA ARG A 18 33.37 -38.35 8.74
C ARG A 18 33.81 -36.90 9.05
N VAL A 19 32.93 -35.93 8.75
CA VAL A 19 32.86 -34.62 9.42
C VAL A 19 31.49 -34.52 10.10
N ALA A 20 31.45 -33.86 11.26
CA ALA A 20 30.31 -33.85 12.18
C ALA A 20 29.02 -33.29 11.56
N GLY A 21 27.91 -34.01 11.72
CA GLY A 21 26.55 -33.52 11.41
C GLY A 21 25.91 -34.07 10.13
N GLY A 22 25.78 -35.39 9.97
CA GLY A 22 24.95 -36.00 8.92
C GLY A 22 25.21 -37.49 8.69
N PHE A 23 24.16 -38.30 8.59
CA PHE A 23 24.24 -39.76 8.38
C PHE A 23 24.59 -40.12 6.92
N TRP A 24 25.53 -41.06 6.72
CA TRP A 24 25.61 -41.87 5.49
C TRP A 24 26.02 -43.32 5.82
N ARG A 25 25.28 -44.30 5.28
CA ARG A 25 25.66 -45.72 5.25
C ARG A 25 26.66 -45.94 4.10
N SER A 26 27.71 -46.73 4.33
CA SER A 26 28.69 -47.10 3.32
C SER A 26 28.12 -48.10 2.31
N GLY A 27 27.98 -47.69 1.05
CA GLY A 27 27.83 -48.55 -0.11
C GLY A 27 28.68 -47.98 -1.24
N GLY A 28 29.57 -48.79 -1.83
CA GLY A 28 30.49 -48.33 -2.87
C GLY A 28 29.75 -47.83 -4.11
N GLY A 29 29.78 -46.50 -4.35
CA GLY A 29 29.22 -45.85 -5.53
C GLY A 29 29.80 -44.44 -5.70
N ARG A 30 29.91 -43.96 -6.95
CA ARG A 30 30.30 -42.58 -7.26
C ARG A 30 29.13 -41.66 -6.90
N TYR A 31 29.39 -40.63 -6.10
CA TYR A 31 28.40 -39.58 -5.81
C TYR A 31 28.89 -38.25 -6.38
N GLY A 32 28.02 -37.57 -7.12
CA GLY A 32 28.09 -36.12 -7.33
C GLY A 32 27.16 -35.45 -6.32
N GLY A 33 27.58 -34.35 -5.73
CA GLY A 33 26.78 -33.61 -4.75
C GLY A 33 27.14 -32.13 -4.70
N ILE A 34 26.15 -31.31 -4.36
CA ILE A 34 26.30 -29.88 -4.12
C ILE A 34 26.53 -29.68 -2.61
N LEU A 35 27.65 -29.07 -2.25
CA LEU A 35 27.96 -28.69 -0.87
C LEU A 35 27.51 -27.25 -0.65
N ILE A 36 26.58 -27.04 0.28
CA ILE A 36 26.09 -25.71 0.67
C ILE A 36 26.73 -25.35 2.01
N ALA A 37 27.45 -24.23 2.05
CA ALA A 37 27.99 -23.67 3.29
C ALA A 37 27.62 -22.19 3.42
N GLU A 38 27.37 -21.74 4.65
CA GLU A 38 27.14 -20.33 4.98
C GLU A 38 28.35 -19.79 5.74
N VAL A 39 28.93 -18.70 5.26
CA VAL A 39 30.13 -18.08 5.88
C VAL A 39 29.89 -16.59 6.07
N PRO A 40 30.41 -15.97 7.16
CA PRO A 40 30.30 -14.52 7.37
C PRO A 40 30.90 -13.73 6.21
N ALA A 41 30.22 -12.66 5.77
CA ALA A 41 30.60 -11.85 4.60
C ALA A 41 32.06 -11.34 4.61
N ALA A 42 32.68 -11.17 5.79
CA ALA A 42 34.08 -10.76 5.92
C ALA A 42 35.10 -11.75 5.32
N ALA A 43 34.72 -13.03 5.15
CA ALA A 43 35.57 -14.05 4.55
C ALA A 43 35.57 -14.05 3.00
N ALA A 44 34.63 -13.34 2.36
CA ALA A 44 34.43 -13.37 0.91
C ALA A 44 35.54 -12.66 0.08
N ALA A 45 36.47 -11.97 0.75
CA ALA A 45 37.61 -11.29 0.12
C ALA A 45 38.91 -12.12 0.11
N MET A 46 38.90 -13.34 0.66
CA MET A 46 40.08 -14.20 0.73
C MET A 46 40.33 -14.97 -0.58
N LYS A 47 41.60 -15.12 -1.00
CA LYS A 47 41.99 -15.97 -2.14
C LYS A 47 41.53 -17.42 -1.89
N THR A 48 41.12 -18.13 -2.94
CA THR A 48 40.56 -19.50 -2.90
C THR A 48 41.29 -20.48 -1.98
N ASN A 49 42.62 -20.45 -1.95
CA ASN A 49 43.42 -21.35 -1.12
C ASN A 49 43.33 -21.07 0.40
N ALA A 50 42.82 -19.90 0.81
CA ALA A 50 42.68 -19.51 2.22
C ALA A 50 41.28 -19.82 2.79
N LEU A 51 40.29 -20.19 1.95
CA LEU A 51 38.94 -20.57 2.40
C LEU A 51 38.85 -22.01 2.91
N PHE A 52 39.70 -22.91 2.41
CA PHE A 52 39.63 -24.35 2.69
C PHE A 52 39.85 -24.76 4.17
N PRO A 53 40.76 -24.13 4.94
CA PRO A 53 40.93 -24.44 6.36
C PRO A 53 39.70 -24.06 7.20
N LEU A 54 38.99 -22.98 6.81
CA LEU A 54 37.75 -22.51 7.45
C LEU A 54 36.56 -23.47 7.25
N LEU A 55 36.62 -24.31 6.21
CA LEU A 55 35.62 -25.33 5.90
C LEU A 55 35.98 -26.73 6.44
N GLY A 56 37.06 -26.84 7.23
CA GLY A 56 37.44 -28.09 7.92
C GLY A 56 38.14 -29.15 7.07
N PHE A 57 38.67 -28.80 5.90
CA PHE A 57 39.38 -29.74 5.03
C PHE A 57 40.90 -29.73 5.28
N SER A 58 41.52 -30.91 5.43
CA SER A 58 42.97 -31.09 5.45
C SER A 58 43.38 -32.01 4.29
N PHE A 59 44.31 -31.58 3.44
CA PHE A 59 44.73 -32.34 2.25
C PHE A 59 45.96 -33.20 2.53
N ALA A 60 45.83 -34.51 2.30
CA ALA A 60 46.94 -35.36 1.89
C ALA A 60 46.74 -35.70 0.40
N ALA A 61 47.66 -35.18 -0.42
CA ALA A 61 47.98 -35.53 -1.81
C ALA A 61 46.84 -35.95 -2.76
N LEU A 62 46.59 -35.14 -3.80
CA LEU A 62 46.17 -35.65 -5.12
C LEU A 62 46.53 -34.65 -6.23
N SER A 63 47.00 -35.21 -7.34
CA SER A 63 47.58 -34.56 -8.51
C SER A 63 46.53 -34.05 -9.50
N SER A 64 46.89 -32.95 -10.17
CA SER A 64 46.40 -32.46 -11.48
C SER A 64 44.91 -32.13 -11.66
N ALA A 65 44.67 -30.84 -11.92
CA ALA A 65 43.52 -30.22 -12.58
C ALA A 65 42.15 -30.34 -11.90
N MET A 66 41.90 -29.47 -10.90
CA MET A 66 40.56 -29.15 -10.41
C MET A 66 40.17 -27.76 -10.95
N HIS A 67 39.25 -27.71 -11.92
CA HIS A 67 38.64 -26.44 -12.35
C HIS A 67 37.52 -26.09 -11.36
N ILE A 68 37.74 -25.06 -10.55
CA ILE A 68 36.73 -24.51 -9.64
C ILE A 68 36.10 -23.29 -10.32
N SER A 69 34.83 -23.40 -10.69
CA SER A 69 34.03 -22.26 -11.16
C SER A 69 33.32 -21.63 -9.96
N LEU A 70 33.79 -20.46 -9.52
CA LEU A 70 33.14 -19.66 -8.48
C LEU A 70 32.00 -18.85 -9.12
N ASN A 71 30.76 -19.30 -8.96
CA ASN A 71 29.60 -18.51 -9.35
C ASN A 71 29.18 -17.63 -8.15
N ILE A 72 29.81 -16.46 -8.02
CA ILE A 72 29.40 -15.49 -7.01
C ILE A 72 28.16 -14.78 -7.55
N GLN A 73 26.97 -15.22 -7.15
CA GLN A 73 25.77 -14.39 -7.27
C GLN A 73 25.91 -13.20 -6.32
N ARG A 74 26.62 -12.16 -6.77
CA ARG A 74 26.47 -10.83 -6.19
C ARG A 74 25.08 -10.36 -6.61
N PRO A 75 24.24 -9.89 -5.67
CA PRO A 75 23.05 -9.15 -6.06
C PRO A 75 23.48 -8.04 -7.02
N SER A 76 22.75 -7.85 -8.13
CA SER A 76 23.00 -6.72 -9.02
C SER A 76 23.00 -5.42 -8.21
N ALA A 77 23.70 -4.38 -8.67
CA ALA A 77 23.69 -3.08 -7.99
C ALA A 77 22.26 -2.56 -7.71
N GLU A 78 21.27 -2.98 -8.50
CA GLU A 78 19.82 -2.72 -8.30
C GLU A 78 19.23 -3.36 -7.04
N VAL A 79 19.75 -4.50 -6.57
CA VAL A 79 19.24 -5.16 -5.35
C VAL A 79 19.84 -4.53 -4.09
N GLN A 80 21.02 -3.91 -4.16
CA GLN A 80 21.57 -3.16 -3.03
C GLN A 80 20.87 -1.82 -2.80
N THR A 81 20.31 -1.18 -3.85
CA THR A 81 19.58 0.09 -3.76
C THR A 81 18.18 -0.02 -3.16
N LEU A 82 17.61 -1.22 -3.04
CA LEU A 82 16.28 -1.42 -2.43
C LEU A 82 16.29 -1.51 -0.89
N ASN A 83 17.47 -1.61 -0.26
CA ASN A 83 17.58 -1.80 1.19
C ASN A 83 17.56 -0.49 2.00
N LYS A 84 17.58 0.67 1.33
CA LYS A 84 17.63 1.98 1.99
C LYS A 84 16.62 2.92 1.35
N TYR A 85 15.85 3.61 2.19
CA TYR A 85 14.85 4.58 1.74
C TYR A 85 15.49 5.68 0.88
N PRO A 86 14.98 6.01 -0.32
CA PRO A 86 15.64 6.90 -1.29
C PRO A 86 15.32 8.39 -1.04
N ALA A 87 15.58 8.86 0.19
CA ALA A 87 15.21 10.22 0.62
C ALA A 87 15.84 11.34 -0.23
N LYS A 88 17.10 11.20 -0.69
CA LYS A 88 17.71 12.22 -1.57
C LYS A 88 17.05 12.28 -2.94
N LEU A 89 16.66 11.13 -3.49
CA LEU A 89 15.93 11.08 -4.74
C LEU A 89 14.58 11.79 -4.60
N HIS A 90 13.83 11.50 -3.54
CA HIS A 90 12.56 12.16 -3.26
C HIS A 90 12.71 13.68 -3.10
N ALA A 91 13.71 14.14 -2.34
CA ALA A 91 13.99 15.56 -2.18
C ALA A 91 14.28 16.26 -3.52
N ARG A 92 15.11 15.65 -4.37
CA ARG A 92 15.41 16.17 -5.71
C ARG A 92 14.20 16.18 -6.64
N ARG A 93 13.33 15.16 -6.58
CA ARG A 93 12.06 15.12 -7.33
C ARG A 93 11.16 16.29 -6.91
N VAL A 94 11.05 16.56 -5.61
CA VAL A 94 10.28 17.69 -5.09
C VAL A 94 10.87 19.04 -5.52
N ALA A 95 12.19 19.21 -5.50
CA ALA A 95 12.85 20.41 -6.05
C ALA A 95 12.50 20.64 -7.52
N GLN A 96 12.58 19.57 -8.31
CA GLN A 96 12.26 19.62 -9.74
C GLN A 96 10.78 19.98 -9.96
N ALA A 97 9.86 19.41 -9.17
CA ALA A 97 8.43 19.71 -9.25
C ALA A 97 8.09 21.14 -8.76
N LEU A 98 8.83 21.68 -7.80
CA LEU A 98 8.74 23.10 -7.41
C LEU A 98 9.19 24.03 -8.54
N ASN A 99 10.06 23.54 -9.44
CA ASN A 99 10.65 24.29 -10.54
C ASN A 99 11.39 25.55 -10.05
N LEU A 100 12.22 25.38 -9.02
CA LEU A 100 13.02 26.43 -8.39
C LEU A 100 14.48 25.98 -8.28
N THR A 101 15.42 26.91 -8.45
CA THR A 101 16.86 26.67 -8.31
C THR A 101 17.42 27.09 -6.95
N GLN A 102 16.66 27.88 -6.18
CA GLN A 102 16.99 28.36 -4.84
C GLN A 102 15.75 28.31 -3.95
N GLY A 103 15.93 28.09 -2.64
CA GLY A 103 14.85 27.92 -1.69
C GLY A 103 15.20 26.89 -0.62
N LEU A 104 14.49 26.95 0.51
CA LEU A 104 14.62 25.97 1.58
C LEU A 104 13.28 25.29 1.78
N VAL A 105 13.18 23.99 1.55
CA VAL A 105 11.99 23.24 1.97
C VAL A 105 12.09 22.97 3.47
N TYR A 106 10.99 23.15 4.20
CA TYR A 106 10.86 22.78 5.60
C TYR A 106 9.61 21.94 5.83
N LEU A 107 9.75 20.81 6.54
CA LEU A 107 8.63 20.03 7.03
C LEU A 107 8.86 19.62 8.50
N SER A 108 7.76 19.55 9.24
CA SER A 108 7.73 18.98 10.59
C SER A 108 7.14 17.58 10.55
N GLY A 109 7.75 16.64 11.28
CA GLY A 109 7.20 15.32 11.56
C GLY A 109 6.01 15.37 12.52
N GLU A 110 5.47 14.20 12.84
CA GLU A 110 4.47 14.03 13.88
C GLU A 110 5.10 14.18 15.25
N VAL A 111 4.35 14.79 16.17
CA VAL A 111 4.83 15.10 17.52
C VAL A 111 4.36 14.04 18.51
N SER A 112 5.22 13.73 19.50
CA SER A 112 4.81 12.87 20.61
C SER A 112 3.71 13.55 21.42
N ARG A 113 2.65 12.82 21.75
CA ARG A 113 1.54 13.32 22.57
C ARG A 113 1.13 12.28 23.59
N LEU A 114 0.59 12.76 24.71
CA LEU A 114 -0.11 11.93 25.67
C LEU A 114 -1.61 12.01 25.41
N ILE A 115 -2.33 10.97 25.83
CA ILE A 115 -3.79 11.03 25.90
C ILE A 115 -4.17 12.12 26.90
N GLU A 116 -5.24 12.87 26.60
CA GLU A 116 -5.72 13.96 27.47
C GLU A 116 -5.90 13.45 28.92
N ASP A 117 -5.33 14.21 29.86
CA ASP A 117 -5.33 13.89 31.30
C ASP A 117 -4.73 12.51 31.68
N SER A 118 -3.82 11.96 30.86
CA SER A 118 -3.17 10.66 31.08
C SER A 118 -1.65 10.71 30.86
N ASP A 119 -0.90 9.82 31.51
CA ASP A 119 0.52 9.57 31.25
C ASP A 119 0.76 8.53 30.13
N MET A 120 -0.32 8.02 29.55
CA MET A 120 -0.30 7.08 28.43
C MET A 120 -0.01 7.82 27.11
N PRO A 121 0.91 7.31 26.27
CA PRO A 121 1.15 7.90 24.96
C PRO A 121 -0.09 7.75 24.07
N ALA A 122 -0.40 8.79 23.32
CA ALA A 122 -1.35 8.72 22.21
C ALA A 122 -0.77 7.87 21.07
N PHE A 123 -1.63 7.32 20.23
CA PHE A 123 -1.18 6.58 19.05
C PHE A 123 -0.33 7.46 18.13
N PHE A 124 0.85 6.94 17.76
CA PHE A 124 1.80 7.63 16.89
C PHE A 124 1.79 7.02 15.48
N ARG A 125 1.53 7.87 14.48
CA ARG A 125 1.70 7.59 13.05
C ARG A 125 2.34 8.80 12.40
N GLN A 126 3.47 8.62 11.74
CA GLN A 126 4.22 9.71 11.12
C GLN A 126 3.44 10.41 9.99
N LYS A 127 3.65 11.72 9.85
CA LYS A 127 3.14 12.55 8.75
C LYS A 127 3.75 12.12 7.41
N ARG A 128 2.91 11.84 6.41
CA ARG A 128 3.35 11.27 5.14
C ARG A 128 4.25 12.15 4.29
N TYR A 129 4.06 13.47 4.30
CA TYR A 129 4.98 14.37 3.59
C TYR A 129 6.37 14.38 4.23
N PHE A 130 6.44 14.37 5.57
CA PHE A 130 7.70 14.27 6.29
C PHE A 130 8.38 12.93 5.99
N TYR A 131 7.64 11.82 6.11
CA TYR A 131 8.17 10.50 5.80
C TYR A 131 8.63 10.40 4.35
N TYR A 132 7.88 10.96 3.38
CA TYR A 132 8.27 10.98 1.97
C TYR A 132 9.66 11.58 1.73
N LEU A 133 10.02 12.66 2.44
CA LEU A 133 11.34 13.28 2.28
C LEU A 133 12.45 12.61 3.08
N THR A 134 12.15 11.71 4.01
CA THR A 134 13.12 11.32 5.05
C THR A 134 13.26 9.81 5.24
N GLY A 135 12.19 9.05 5.03
CA GLY A 135 12.06 7.66 5.47
C GLY A 135 12.07 7.48 7.00
N LEU A 136 11.99 8.57 7.77
CA LEU A 136 12.15 8.53 9.22
C LEU A 136 10.79 8.41 9.92
N ASP A 137 10.53 7.24 10.51
CA ASP A 137 9.37 7.00 11.37
C ASP A 137 9.72 7.19 12.85
N TYR A 138 10.07 8.44 13.21
CA TYR A 138 10.47 8.85 14.54
C TYR A 138 9.80 10.20 14.90
N PRO A 139 9.28 10.37 16.14
CA PRO A 139 8.54 11.56 16.52
C PRO A 139 9.44 12.79 16.70
N ASP A 140 8.81 13.97 16.71
CA ASP A 140 9.43 15.26 17.07
C ASP A 140 10.66 15.63 16.23
N ALA A 141 10.71 15.08 15.01
CA ALA A 141 11.75 15.34 14.04
C ALA A 141 11.30 16.40 13.02
N HIS A 142 12.27 17.09 12.45
CA HIS A 142 12.05 18.03 11.35
C HIS A 142 13.04 17.76 10.22
N VAL A 143 12.73 18.27 9.03
CA VAL A 143 13.60 18.17 7.87
C VAL A 143 13.68 19.53 7.18
N THR A 144 14.89 19.87 6.77
CA THR A 144 15.12 20.95 5.81
C THR A 144 15.83 20.42 4.58
N TYR A 145 15.50 20.97 3.41
CA TYR A 145 16.20 20.66 2.17
C TYR A 145 16.54 21.94 1.42
N ASP A 146 17.84 22.23 1.33
CA ASP A 146 18.39 23.36 0.60
C ASP A 146 18.45 23.01 -0.89
N LEU A 147 17.67 23.73 -1.71
CA LEU A 147 17.53 23.44 -3.13
C LEU A 147 18.80 23.75 -3.94
N GLU A 148 19.54 24.79 -3.54
CA GLU A 148 20.73 25.24 -4.27
C GLU A 148 21.92 24.36 -3.92
N LEU A 149 22.09 24.04 -2.64
CA LEU A 149 23.18 23.20 -2.16
C LEU A 149 22.91 21.70 -2.34
N ASP A 150 21.68 21.33 -2.76
CA ASP A 150 21.19 19.95 -2.77
C ASP A 150 21.55 19.25 -1.45
N LYS A 151 21.04 19.80 -0.34
CA LYS A 151 21.42 19.39 1.02
C LYS A 151 20.23 19.10 1.91
N LEU A 152 20.01 17.82 2.19
CA LEU A 152 18.92 17.29 3.01
C LEU A 152 19.40 17.10 4.45
N THR A 153 18.79 17.83 5.37
CA THR A 153 19.17 17.87 6.79
C THR A 153 18.01 17.40 7.66
N LEU A 154 18.24 16.35 8.46
CA LEU A 154 17.33 15.92 9.52
C LEU A 154 17.64 16.63 10.83
N TRP A 155 16.60 16.96 11.59
CA TRP A 155 16.70 17.61 12.89
C TRP A 155 15.92 16.78 13.89
N ILE A 156 16.58 16.25 14.92
CA ILE A 156 15.94 15.41 15.94
C ILE A 156 16.08 16.02 17.33
N LEU A 157 15.18 15.67 18.25
CA LEU A 157 15.37 16.01 19.64
C LEU A 157 16.67 15.41 20.19
N ARG A 158 17.36 16.19 21.02
CA ARG A 158 18.50 15.71 21.79
C ARG A 158 17.99 14.72 22.84
N PRO A 159 18.41 13.43 22.81
CA PRO A 159 17.91 12.45 23.77
C PRO A 159 18.30 12.83 25.20
N ASP A 160 17.37 12.80 26.15
CA ASP A 160 17.69 12.92 27.57
C ASP A 160 18.46 11.65 28.01
N PRO A 161 19.66 11.76 28.59
CA PRO A 161 20.37 10.61 29.16
C PRO A 161 19.53 9.78 30.15
N LYS A 162 18.58 10.40 30.85
CA LYS A 162 17.65 9.71 31.77
C LYS A 162 16.56 8.95 31.03
N GLU A 163 16.08 9.42 29.88
CA GLU A 163 15.09 8.70 29.06
C GLU A 163 15.64 7.37 28.57
N LYS A 164 16.96 7.24 28.34
CA LYS A 164 17.59 5.96 27.99
C LYS A 164 17.35 4.84 29.01
N LEU A 165 16.99 5.18 30.25
CA LEU A 165 16.62 4.22 31.31
C LEU A 165 15.14 3.83 31.26
N TRP A 166 14.25 4.76 30.86
CA TRP A 166 12.80 4.64 31.04
C TRP A 166 12.03 4.44 29.74
N ARG A 167 12.40 5.17 28.70
CA ARG A 167 11.73 5.22 27.40
C ARG A 167 12.81 5.47 26.35
N ALA A 168 13.23 4.42 25.65
CA ALA A 168 14.20 4.61 24.59
C ALA A 168 13.58 5.42 23.41
N ASN A 169 12.24 5.38 23.28
CA ASN A 169 11.32 6.30 22.58
C ASN A 169 9.87 5.80 22.82
N ASP A 170 8.87 6.41 22.18
CA ASP A 170 7.49 5.89 22.04
C ASP A 170 7.42 4.45 21.47
N ARG A 171 8.52 3.97 20.89
CA ARG A 171 8.71 2.61 20.34
C ARG A 171 9.87 1.86 20.99
N SER A 172 10.11 2.00 22.30
CA SER A 172 11.03 1.18 23.13
C SER A 172 12.47 0.88 22.61
N GLY A 173 12.96 1.56 21.58
CA GLY A 173 14.30 1.37 20.98
C GLY A 173 15.20 2.59 21.17
N PRO A 174 16.53 2.47 21.11
CA PRO A 174 17.45 3.58 21.42
C PRO A 174 17.18 4.79 20.53
N SER A 175 17.07 5.97 21.16
CA SER A 175 16.90 7.22 20.42
C SER A 175 18.04 7.41 19.41
N PRO A 176 17.74 7.79 18.16
CA PRO A 176 18.78 8.00 17.16
C PRO A 176 19.69 9.15 17.56
N THR A 177 20.92 9.11 17.06
CA THR A 177 21.86 10.23 17.11
C THR A 177 22.04 10.80 15.71
N PRO A 178 22.48 12.06 15.56
CA PRO A 178 22.84 12.60 14.26
C PRO A 178 23.75 11.68 13.44
N LYS A 179 24.79 11.12 14.09
CA LYS A 179 25.74 10.20 13.46
C LYS A 179 25.05 8.92 12.98
N SER A 180 24.15 8.33 13.77
CA SER A 180 23.45 7.11 13.34
C SER A 180 22.51 7.38 12.18
N LEU A 181 21.81 8.53 12.14
CA LEU A 181 20.90 8.87 11.05
C LEU A 181 21.62 9.05 9.73
N VAL A 182 22.78 9.73 9.70
CA VAL A 182 23.59 9.88 8.47
C VAL A 182 24.04 8.52 7.92
N ILE A 183 24.24 7.52 8.79
CA ILE A 183 24.60 6.16 8.36
C ILE A 183 23.37 5.43 7.82
N THR A 184 22.24 5.47 8.54
CA THR A 184 21.07 4.62 8.26
C THR A 184 20.10 5.21 7.24
N HIS A 185 20.03 6.53 7.10
CA HIS A 185 19.10 7.23 6.20
C HIS A 185 19.83 7.92 5.06
N ASP A 186 19.16 8.10 3.93
CA ASP A 186 19.72 8.71 2.73
C ASP A 186 19.61 10.24 2.83
N ILE A 187 20.47 10.82 3.68
CA ILE A 187 20.49 12.24 4.03
C ILE A 187 21.94 12.74 4.07
N ASP A 188 22.13 14.05 3.94
CA ASP A 188 23.47 14.64 3.94
C ASP A 188 23.93 14.96 5.37
N ILE A 189 23.03 15.51 6.19
CA ILE A 189 23.34 15.93 7.56
C ILE A 189 22.20 15.56 8.50
N ALA A 190 22.53 15.28 9.75
CA ALA A 190 21.58 15.35 10.84
C ALA A 190 22.12 16.25 11.96
N ASN A 191 21.23 16.95 12.66
CA ASN A 191 21.52 17.86 13.77
C ASN A 191 20.44 17.77 14.84
N TYR A 192 20.58 18.54 15.91
CA TYR A 192 19.56 18.65 16.95
C TYR A 192 18.56 19.78 16.66
N SER A 193 17.29 19.56 16.97
CA SER A 193 16.20 20.50 16.66
C SER A 193 16.26 21.83 17.43
N GLU A 194 17.04 21.90 18.52
CA GLU A 194 17.33 23.14 19.24
C GLU A 194 18.07 24.19 18.37
N ASP A 195 18.83 23.74 17.37
CA ASP A 195 19.58 24.61 16.46
C ASP A 195 18.76 25.02 15.22
N LEU A 196 17.64 24.35 14.96
CA LEU A 196 16.81 24.56 13.76
C LEU A 196 16.33 26.01 13.59
N PRO A 197 15.79 26.71 14.63
CA PRO A 197 15.30 28.07 14.46
C PRO A 197 16.41 29.03 14.03
N SER A 198 17.60 28.88 14.62
CA SER A 198 18.79 29.67 14.26
C SER A 198 19.27 29.35 12.84
N ALA A 199 19.22 28.08 12.42
CA ALA A 199 19.60 27.67 11.08
C ALA A 199 18.68 28.27 10.01
N ILE A 200 17.36 28.28 10.24
CA ILE A 200 16.39 28.89 9.32
C ILE A 200 16.58 30.41 9.26
N ALA A 201 16.80 31.07 10.39
CA ALA A 201 17.07 32.51 10.43
C ALA A 201 18.36 32.86 9.66
N ALA A 202 19.43 32.09 9.85
CA ALA A 202 20.68 32.27 9.13
C ALA A 202 20.49 32.07 7.62
N TYR A 203 19.75 31.04 7.20
CA TYR A 203 19.40 30.82 5.79
C TYR A 203 18.66 32.02 5.20
N ALA A 204 17.64 32.53 5.89
CA ALA A 204 16.83 33.65 5.43
C ALA A 204 17.64 34.94 5.27
N VAL A 205 18.58 35.21 6.18
CA VAL A 205 19.49 36.36 6.09
C VAL A 205 20.48 36.22 4.94
N ALA A 206 21.02 35.02 4.73
CA ALA A 206 21.96 34.74 3.65
C ALA A 206 21.28 34.78 2.27
N ASN A 207 19.99 34.44 2.19
CA ASN A 207 19.25 34.28 0.94
C ASN A 207 17.97 35.16 0.91
N PRO A 208 18.09 36.50 0.93
CA PRO A 208 16.94 37.39 1.06
C PRO A 208 15.94 37.32 -0.11
N SER A 209 16.37 36.83 -1.27
CA SER A 209 15.51 36.59 -2.45
C SER A 209 14.81 35.23 -2.45
N ALA A 210 15.31 34.27 -1.68
CA ALA A 210 14.76 32.92 -1.63
C ALA A 210 13.64 32.81 -0.59
N LYS A 211 12.77 31.81 -0.75
CA LYS A 211 11.70 31.51 0.21
C LYS A 211 11.99 30.24 0.99
N VAL A 212 11.41 30.17 2.19
CA VAL A 212 11.27 28.92 2.93
C VAL A 212 9.92 28.32 2.58
N HIS A 213 9.91 27.21 1.85
CA HIS A 213 8.72 26.52 1.39
C HIS A 213 8.18 25.61 2.48
N VAL A 214 6.91 25.79 2.83
CA VAL A 214 6.18 25.01 3.84
C VAL A 214 4.86 24.51 3.28
N ILE A 215 4.20 23.57 3.98
CA ILE A 215 2.83 23.16 3.63
C ILE A 215 1.85 24.00 4.46
N HIS A 216 0.79 24.54 3.83
CA HIS A 216 -0.35 25.29 4.42
C HIS A 216 -0.02 26.25 5.58
N ASP A 217 0.09 25.76 6.81
CA ASP A 217 0.42 26.55 8.00
C ASP A 217 1.41 25.85 8.94
N TYR A 218 2.22 24.92 8.41
CA TYR A 218 3.28 24.23 9.16
C TYR A 218 4.56 25.08 9.22
N TYR A 219 4.54 26.12 10.06
CA TYR A 219 5.71 26.96 10.27
C TYR A 219 6.73 26.29 11.20
N PRO A 220 8.03 26.59 11.01
CA PRO A 220 9.06 26.13 11.93
C PRO A 220 8.88 26.73 13.34
N PRO A 221 9.47 26.09 14.37
CA PRO A 221 9.50 26.65 15.72
C PRO A 221 10.08 28.07 15.71
N ALA A 222 9.47 28.97 16.49
CA ALA A 222 9.88 30.36 16.53
C ALA A 222 11.31 30.50 17.08
N ALA A 223 12.16 31.22 16.35
CA ALA A 223 13.44 31.68 16.88
C ALA A 223 13.23 32.83 17.88
N LYS A 224 14.25 33.12 18.71
CA LYS A 224 14.29 34.35 19.54
C LYS A 224 14.07 35.60 18.66
N ASP A 225 14.79 35.60 17.54
CA ASP A 225 14.70 36.39 16.31
C ASP A 225 13.60 35.98 15.30
N PRO A 226 12.29 36.29 15.40
CA PRO A 226 11.32 35.70 14.48
C PRO A 226 11.55 36.14 13.03
N VAL A 227 11.72 35.16 12.15
CA VAL A 227 11.83 35.38 10.70
C VAL A 227 10.51 35.97 10.18
N PRO A 228 10.53 37.06 9.38
CA PRO A 228 9.31 37.67 8.87
C PRO A 228 8.44 36.66 8.12
N LYS A 229 7.12 36.69 8.32
CA LYS A 229 6.17 35.79 7.63
C LYS A 229 6.31 35.83 6.09
N SER A 230 6.69 36.98 5.54
CA SER A 230 6.95 37.16 4.10
C SER A 230 8.10 36.31 3.56
N THR A 231 8.93 35.71 4.42
CA THR A 231 10.01 34.78 4.05
C THR A 231 9.48 33.41 3.66
N PHE A 232 8.28 33.05 4.13
CA PHE A 232 7.69 31.74 3.91
C PHE A 232 6.76 31.73 2.68
N ASP A 233 6.74 30.61 1.96
CA ASP A 233 5.79 30.33 0.88
C ASP A 233 5.08 28.99 1.16
N ASN A 234 3.77 29.05 1.37
CA ASN A 234 2.91 27.90 1.63
C ASN A 234 2.04 27.49 0.42
N THR A 235 2.26 28.09 -0.74
CA THR A 235 1.35 27.97 -1.90
C THR A 235 1.75 26.87 -2.88
N LYS A 236 3.00 26.41 -2.86
CA LYS A 236 3.56 25.51 -3.89
C LYS A 236 3.94 24.12 -3.39
N LEU A 237 4.49 24.02 -2.17
CA LEU A 237 5.17 22.80 -1.72
C LEU A 237 4.26 21.57 -1.71
N GLN A 238 3.04 21.71 -1.18
CA GLN A 238 2.14 20.57 -1.09
C GLN A 238 1.87 19.97 -2.46
N TYR A 239 1.45 20.79 -3.43
CA TYR A 239 1.15 20.31 -4.78
C TYR A 239 2.38 19.70 -5.47
N ALA A 240 3.57 20.29 -5.31
CA ALA A 240 4.80 19.71 -5.85
C ALA A 240 5.09 18.32 -5.26
N MET A 241 4.89 18.14 -3.95
CA MET A 241 5.03 16.84 -3.29
C MET A 241 3.94 15.86 -3.71
N ASP A 242 2.71 16.35 -3.90
CA ASP A 242 1.58 15.53 -4.34
C ASP A 242 1.86 14.89 -5.70
N VAL A 243 2.31 15.69 -6.66
CA VAL A 243 2.71 15.23 -8.00
C VAL A 243 3.80 14.17 -7.92
N CYS A 244 4.78 14.35 -7.02
CA CYS A 244 5.86 13.38 -6.83
C CYS A 244 5.33 12.05 -6.25
N ARG A 245 4.45 12.10 -5.26
CA ARG A 245 3.89 10.92 -4.59
C ARG A 245 2.92 10.12 -5.47
N VAL A 246 2.31 10.74 -6.49
CA VAL A 246 1.45 10.03 -7.44
C VAL A 246 2.21 8.94 -8.21
N VAL A 247 3.46 9.23 -8.62
CA VAL A 247 4.30 8.30 -9.39
C VAL A 247 5.32 7.65 -8.47
N LYS A 248 5.22 6.34 -8.28
CA LYS A 248 6.04 5.59 -7.32
C LYS A 248 7.38 5.25 -7.93
N ASP A 249 8.44 5.40 -7.14
CA ASP A 249 9.75 4.85 -7.51
C ASP A 249 9.86 3.34 -7.18
N PRO A 250 10.95 2.66 -7.60
CA PRO A 250 11.09 1.23 -7.36
C PRO A 250 11.07 0.79 -5.88
N TYR A 251 11.55 1.62 -4.95
CA TYR A 251 11.50 1.34 -3.52
C TYR A 251 10.04 1.41 -3.04
N GLU A 252 9.32 2.47 -3.41
CA GLU A 252 7.91 2.67 -3.04
C GLU A 252 7.04 1.50 -3.55
N VAL A 253 7.24 1.10 -4.82
CA VAL A 253 6.56 -0.07 -5.41
C VAL A 253 6.88 -1.34 -4.64
N ALA A 254 8.12 -1.54 -4.20
CA ALA A 254 8.50 -2.71 -3.42
C ALA A 254 7.78 -2.76 -2.06
N MET A 255 7.61 -1.62 -1.38
CA MET A 255 6.88 -1.55 -0.12
C MET A 255 5.38 -1.82 -0.31
N ILE A 256 4.75 -1.23 -1.32
CA ILE A 256 3.33 -1.49 -1.66
C ILE A 256 3.12 -2.96 -2.04
N ARG A 257 4.07 -3.56 -2.78
CA ARG A 257 4.03 -4.99 -3.12
C ARG A 257 4.17 -5.86 -1.87
N ARG A 258 4.99 -5.45 -0.90
CA ARG A 258 5.12 -6.13 0.40
C ARG A 258 3.84 -6.03 1.22
N ALA A 259 3.23 -4.84 1.29
CA ALA A 259 1.94 -4.63 1.93
C ALA A 259 0.87 -5.54 1.31
N ASN A 260 0.79 -5.61 -0.02
CA ASN A 260 -0.12 -6.50 -0.76
C ASN A 260 0.09 -7.99 -0.48
N ASP A 261 1.35 -8.44 -0.33
CA ASP A 261 1.67 -9.83 0.04
C ASP A 261 1.19 -10.16 1.46
N ILE A 262 1.31 -9.22 2.40
CA ILE A 262 0.79 -9.38 3.77
C ILE A 262 -0.74 -9.47 3.74
N SER A 263 -1.41 -8.52 3.09
CA SER A 263 -2.86 -8.49 2.92
C SER A 263 -3.37 -9.77 2.26
N THR A 264 -2.74 -10.20 1.17
CA THR A 264 -3.10 -11.45 0.47
C THR A 264 -3.09 -12.64 1.43
N LYS A 265 -2.05 -12.77 2.25
CA LYS A 265 -1.92 -13.89 3.19
C LYS A 265 -2.94 -13.82 4.32
N ALA A 266 -3.26 -12.61 4.80
CA ALA A 266 -4.30 -12.40 5.81
C ALA A 266 -5.70 -12.72 5.25
N HIS A 267 -6.03 -12.24 4.04
CA HIS A 267 -7.25 -12.60 3.31
C HIS A 267 -7.40 -14.11 3.12
N LEU A 268 -6.34 -14.78 2.65
CA LEU A 268 -6.31 -16.23 2.50
C LEU A 268 -6.56 -16.95 3.83
N ARG A 269 -5.97 -16.45 4.93
CA ARG A 269 -6.14 -17.02 6.26
C ARG A 269 -7.59 -16.91 6.72
N VAL A 270 -8.18 -15.72 6.63
CA VAL A 270 -9.60 -15.51 6.98
C VAL A 270 -10.50 -16.44 6.19
N MET A 271 -10.35 -16.45 4.86
CA MET A 271 -11.17 -17.34 4.01
C MET A 271 -11.01 -18.80 4.42
N SER A 272 -9.79 -19.25 4.72
CA SER A 272 -9.52 -20.64 5.11
C SER A 272 -10.01 -21.03 6.50
N GLU A 273 -10.42 -20.09 7.35
CA GLU A 273 -10.86 -20.36 8.72
C GLU A 273 -12.27 -19.85 9.02
N ILE A 274 -12.99 -19.35 8.02
CA ILE A 274 -14.31 -18.73 8.19
C ILE A 274 -15.34 -19.65 8.88
N ASP A 275 -15.15 -20.97 8.84
CA ASP A 275 -15.99 -21.96 9.54
C ASP A 275 -15.73 -22.03 11.06
N GLN A 276 -14.61 -21.51 11.52
CA GLN A 276 -14.22 -21.41 12.94
C GLN A 276 -14.56 -20.04 13.52
N LEU A 277 -14.89 -19.07 12.68
CA LEU A 277 -15.24 -17.71 13.08
C LEU A 277 -16.76 -17.62 13.33
N THR A 278 -17.15 -16.91 14.39
CA THR A 278 -18.57 -16.80 14.80
C THR A 278 -19.16 -15.43 14.51
N SER A 279 -18.30 -14.41 14.40
CA SER A 279 -18.68 -13.01 14.23
C SER A 279 -17.75 -12.27 13.26
N GLU A 280 -18.22 -11.12 12.80
CA GLU A 280 -17.40 -10.16 12.02
C GLU A 280 -16.15 -9.71 12.81
N ARG A 281 -16.24 -9.65 14.14
CA ARG A 281 -15.12 -9.33 15.03
C ARG A 281 -14.00 -10.37 14.98
N ASP A 282 -14.35 -11.64 14.88
CA ASP A 282 -13.37 -12.73 14.78
C ASP A 282 -12.57 -12.62 13.47
N ILE A 283 -13.22 -12.17 12.40
CA ILE A 283 -12.59 -11.89 11.10
C ILE A 283 -11.58 -10.75 11.23
N GLU A 284 -11.98 -9.63 11.82
CA GLU A 284 -11.10 -8.49 12.08
C GLU A 284 -9.90 -8.89 12.94
N ALA A 285 -10.13 -9.59 14.06
CA ALA A 285 -9.07 -10.03 14.95
C ALA A 285 -8.05 -10.94 14.23
N LEU A 286 -8.52 -11.88 13.40
CA LEU A 286 -7.66 -12.78 12.64
C LEU A 286 -6.85 -12.03 11.57
N PHE A 287 -7.47 -11.08 10.87
CA PHE A 287 -6.78 -10.29 9.86
C PHE A 287 -5.67 -9.42 10.48
N ILE A 288 -5.95 -8.77 11.61
CA ILE A 288 -4.98 -7.99 12.39
C ILE A 288 -3.82 -8.90 12.83
N ALA A 289 -4.13 -10.06 13.42
CA ALA A 289 -3.12 -10.98 13.91
C ALA A 289 -2.17 -11.45 12.79
N GLU A 290 -2.70 -11.79 11.62
CA GLU A 290 -1.89 -12.21 10.48
C GLU A 290 -1.06 -11.07 9.88
N SER A 291 -1.59 -9.84 9.89
CA SER A 291 -0.84 -8.67 9.45
C SER A 291 0.37 -8.40 10.35
N ILE A 292 0.15 -8.36 11.67
CA ILE A 292 1.21 -8.15 12.68
C ILE A 292 2.26 -9.26 12.61
N LYS A 293 1.85 -10.53 12.53
CA LYS A 293 2.76 -11.67 12.43
C LYS A 293 3.71 -11.60 11.24
N ARG A 294 3.35 -10.83 10.21
CA ARG A 294 4.13 -10.66 8.97
C ARG A 294 4.88 -9.33 8.92
N GLY A 295 4.87 -8.58 10.02
CA GLY A 295 5.55 -7.30 10.16
C GLY A 295 4.80 -6.11 9.55
N GLY A 296 3.50 -6.27 9.26
CA GLY A 296 2.62 -5.19 8.82
C GLY A 296 1.70 -4.70 9.95
N LEU A 297 1.13 -3.53 9.75
CA LEU A 297 -0.01 -3.01 10.53
C LEU A 297 -1.24 -2.94 9.62
N LEU A 298 -2.37 -2.44 10.12
CA LEU A 298 -3.50 -2.10 9.26
C LEU A 298 -3.24 -0.76 8.55
N ALA A 299 -3.63 -0.66 7.28
CA ALA A 299 -3.64 0.61 6.55
C ALA A 299 -4.85 1.48 6.89
N TYR A 300 -5.98 0.86 7.25
CA TYR A 300 -7.24 1.46 7.65
C TYR A 300 -8.03 0.46 8.51
N ASP A 301 -9.09 0.92 9.18
CA ASP A 301 -9.94 0.04 9.99
C ASP A 301 -10.53 -1.08 9.14
N THR A 302 -10.57 -2.30 9.67
CA THR A 302 -11.05 -3.46 8.92
C THR A 302 -12.55 -3.28 8.62
N ILE A 303 -12.95 -3.48 7.37
CA ILE A 303 -14.35 -3.50 6.95
C ILE A 303 -14.74 -4.95 6.72
N ALA A 304 -15.41 -5.59 7.68
CA ALA A 304 -15.78 -7.01 7.60
C ALA A 304 -17.30 -7.26 7.69
N PRO A 305 -18.16 -6.53 6.96
CA PRO A 305 -19.59 -6.76 7.03
C PRO A 305 -20.01 -8.14 6.50
N SER A 306 -21.14 -8.62 7.04
CA SER A 306 -21.80 -9.86 6.65
C SER A 306 -23.27 -9.66 6.24
N GLY A 307 -23.73 -10.45 5.26
CA GLY A 307 -25.10 -10.37 4.72
C GLY A 307 -25.45 -8.97 4.22
N ARG A 308 -26.62 -8.44 4.63
CA ARG A 308 -27.08 -7.09 4.20
C ARG A 308 -26.10 -5.96 4.51
N ASN A 309 -25.26 -6.10 5.55
CA ASN A 309 -24.26 -5.09 5.88
C ASN A 309 -23.20 -4.94 4.78
N CYS A 310 -23.03 -5.92 3.88
CA CYS A 310 -22.13 -5.81 2.73
C CYS A 310 -22.51 -4.65 1.79
N SER A 311 -23.70 -4.06 1.97
CA SER A 311 -24.17 -2.86 1.28
C SER A 311 -23.73 -1.53 1.93
N ILE A 312 -23.00 -1.57 3.06
CA ILE A 312 -22.49 -0.40 3.79
C ILE A 312 -21.00 -0.28 3.50
N LEU A 313 -20.61 0.75 2.74
CA LEU A 313 -19.27 0.83 2.14
C LEU A 313 -18.12 0.88 3.15
N HIS A 314 -18.25 1.70 4.20
CA HIS A 314 -17.24 1.85 5.27
C HIS A 314 -17.80 1.32 6.61
N TYR A 315 -18.25 0.06 6.61
CA TYR A 315 -18.77 -0.60 7.81
C TYR A 315 -17.61 -1.02 8.73
N VAL A 316 -17.51 -0.42 9.93
CA VAL A 316 -16.41 -0.70 10.89
C VAL A 316 -16.89 -1.22 12.25
N ASN A 317 -18.20 -1.43 12.44
CA ASN A 317 -18.71 -1.92 13.71
C ASN A 317 -18.27 -3.37 13.99
N ASN A 318 -18.22 -4.20 12.94
CA ASN A 318 -17.77 -5.59 12.96
C ASN A 318 -18.30 -6.38 14.17
N ASP A 319 -19.59 -6.28 14.45
CA ASP A 319 -20.18 -6.82 15.68
C ASP A 319 -21.32 -7.83 15.45
N GLN A 320 -21.67 -8.13 14.19
CA GLN A 320 -22.72 -9.10 13.90
C GLN A 320 -22.21 -10.55 13.93
N LEU A 321 -23.13 -11.46 14.26
CA LEU A 321 -22.93 -12.88 14.12
C LEU A 321 -23.03 -13.29 12.65
N LEU A 322 -22.18 -14.22 12.23
CA LEU A 322 -22.15 -14.76 10.86
C LEU A 322 -23.30 -15.76 10.60
N ALA A 323 -23.88 -16.33 11.66
CA ALA A 323 -24.94 -17.32 11.54
C ALA A 323 -26.15 -16.79 10.75
N GLY A 324 -26.58 -17.54 9.74
CA GLY A 324 -27.71 -17.18 8.88
C GLY A 324 -27.40 -16.12 7.81
N LYS A 325 -26.16 -15.65 7.69
CA LYS A 325 -25.73 -14.72 6.64
C LYS A 325 -25.17 -15.47 5.43
N GLN A 326 -25.32 -14.89 4.24
CA GLN A 326 -24.88 -15.51 2.98
C GLN A 326 -23.39 -15.25 2.69
N LEU A 327 -22.99 -13.98 2.78
CA LEU A 327 -21.68 -13.48 2.38
C LEU A 327 -20.98 -12.76 3.52
N VAL A 328 -19.66 -12.70 3.41
CA VAL A 328 -18.81 -11.66 4.01
C VAL A 328 -18.20 -10.88 2.85
N LEU A 329 -18.17 -9.56 2.98
CA LEU A 329 -17.30 -8.69 2.19
C LEU A 329 -16.19 -8.24 3.14
N LEU A 330 -14.97 -8.72 2.92
CA LEU A 330 -13.80 -8.29 3.67
C LEU A 330 -13.04 -7.29 2.84
N ASP A 331 -13.07 -6.05 3.26
CA ASP A 331 -12.24 -4.96 2.77
C ASP A 331 -11.22 -4.63 3.86
N ALA A 332 -9.99 -5.06 3.61
CA ALA A 332 -8.91 -4.97 4.58
C ALA A 332 -7.54 -4.99 3.91
N GLY A 333 -6.71 -4.03 4.31
CA GLY A 333 -5.37 -3.83 3.78
C GLY A 333 -4.34 -3.65 4.89
N ALA A 334 -3.17 -4.26 4.70
CA ALA A 334 -2.00 -4.06 5.54
C ALA A 334 -1.21 -2.83 5.08
N GLU A 335 -0.51 -2.22 6.02
CA GLU A 335 0.50 -1.19 5.83
C GLU A 335 1.87 -1.77 6.17
N TYR A 336 2.87 -1.51 5.33
CA TYR A 336 4.26 -1.91 5.55
C TYR A 336 5.18 -0.72 5.30
N GLU A 337 5.99 -0.35 6.28
CA GLU A 337 6.86 0.84 6.22
C GLU A 337 6.08 2.10 5.78
N LEU A 338 4.88 2.28 6.35
CA LEU A 338 3.92 3.35 6.03
C LEU A 338 3.32 3.34 4.61
N TYR A 339 3.66 2.35 3.77
CA TYR A 339 3.01 2.14 2.48
C TYR A 339 1.82 1.20 2.62
N ALA A 340 0.66 1.70 2.24
CA ALA A 340 -0.61 0.99 2.29
C ALA A 340 -0.75 -0.02 1.14
N SER A 341 -1.59 -1.01 1.39
CA SER A 341 -2.31 -1.77 0.38
C SER A 341 -3.80 -1.71 0.70
N ASP A 342 -4.61 -1.98 -0.31
CA ASP A 342 -6.06 -1.93 -0.21
C ASP A 342 -6.63 -3.09 -1.04
N VAL A 343 -7.36 -3.98 -0.38
CA VAL A 343 -7.78 -5.26 -0.95
C VAL A 343 -9.14 -5.65 -0.37
N THR A 344 -10.10 -5.80 -1.27
CA THR A 344 -11.44 -6.31 -0.96
C THR A 344 -11.70 -7.66 -1.60
N ARG A 345 -12.23 -8.61 -0.83
CA ARG A 345 -12.76 -9.89 -1.29
C ARG A 345 -14.12 -10.17 -0.67
N THR A 346 -15.11 -10.48 -1.50
CA THR A 346 -16.39 -11.04 -1.06
C THR A 346 -16.39 -12.56 -1.20
N PHE A 347 -16.84 -13.29 -0.17
CA PHE A 347 -16.83 -14.75 -0.16
C PHE A 347 -18.01 -15.33 0.63
N PRO A 348 -18.45 -16.57 0.31
CA PRO A 348 -19.62 -17.16 0.94
C PRO A 348 -19.25 -17.84 2.26
N ILE A 349 -19.99 -17.53 3.33
CA ILE A 349 -19.78 -18.14 4.67
C ILE A 349 -20.02 -19.66 4.64
N SER A 350 -21.00 -20.08 3.84
CA SER A 350 -21.35 -21.50 3.67
C SER A 350 -20.28 -22.28 2.87
N GLY A 351 -19.37 -21.58 2.17
CA GLY A 351 -18.41 -22.15 1.24
C GLY A 351 -18.92 -22.37 -0.18
N ARG A 352 -20.17 -21.98 -0.46
CA ARG A 352 -20.71 -21.87 -1.82
C ARG A 352 -21.56 -20.61 -1.96
N PHE A 353 -21.44 -19.93 -3.09
CA PHE A 353 -22.31 -18.80 -3.37
C PHE A 353 -23.76 -19.27 -3.56
N THR A 354 -24.72 -18.48 -3.09
CA THR A 354 -26.13 -18.63 -3.51
C THR A 354 -26.25 -18.26 -4.99
N PRO A 355 -27.30 -18.69 -5.71
CA PRO A 355 -27.48 -18.32 -7.11
C PRO A 355 -27.42 -16.81 -7.35
N GLU A 356 -28.12 -16.03 -6.52
CA GLU A 356 -28.17 -14.58 -6.58
C GLU A 356 -26.80 -13.95 -6.27
N ALA A 357 -26.11 -14.43 -5.23
CA ALA A 357 -24.77 -13.94 -4.89
C ALA A 357 -23.75 -14.28 -5.99
N ALA A 358 -23.83 -15.46 -6.60
CA ALA A 358 -22.94 -15.88 -7.69
C ALA A 358 -23.13 -15.00 -8.94
N GLN A 359 -24.38 -14.65 -9.25
CA GLN A 359 -24.71 -13.74 -10.35
C GLN A 359 -24.08 -12.35 -10.17
N ILE A 360 -24.20 -11.78 -8.97
CA ILE A 360 -23.63 -10.46 -8.66
C ILE A 360 -22.10 -10.54 -8.57
N TYR A 361 -21.55 -11.61 -8.01
CA TYR A 361 -20.11 -11.84 -7.98
C TYR A 361 -19.52 -11.89 -9.39
N GLN A 362 -20.15 -12.63 -10.30
CA GLN A 362 -19.72 -12.69 -11.69
C GLN A 362 -19.85 -11.34 -12.38
N LEU A 363 -20.94 -10.59 -12.14
CA LEU A 363 -21.09 -9.24 -12.69
C LEU A 363 -19.95 -8.30 -12.25
N VAL A 364 -19.58 -8.32 -10.97
CA VAL A 364 -18.46 -7.51 -10.46
C VAL A 364 -17.12 -7.95 -11.05
N ARG A 365 -16.91 -9.26 -11.26
CA ARG A 365 -15.74 -9.77 -12.01
C ARG A 365 -15.74 -9.22 -13.45
N ASP A 366 -16.86 -9.25 -14.15
CA ASP A 366 -16.98 -8.74 -15.52
C ASP A 366 -16.67 -7.23 -15.58
N MET A 367 -17.12 -6.45 -14.60
CA MET A 367 -16.77 -5.03 -14.45
C MET A 367 -15.26 -4.85 -14.30
N GLN A 368 -14.61 -5.65 -13.44
CA GLN A 368 -13.18 -5.57 -13.17
C GLN A 368 -12.34 -5.91 -14.41
N GLU A 369 -12.68 -6.99 -15.11
CA GLU A 369 -11.99 -7.41 -16.34
C GLU A 369 -12.16 -6.38 -17.48
N ALA A 370 -13.35 -5.78 -17.62
CA ALA A 370 -13.59 -4.72 -18.58
C ALA A 370 -12.72 -3.48 -18.31
N VAL A 371 -12.50 -3.16 -17.03
CA VAL A 371 -11.58 -2.08 -16.63
C VAL A 371 -10.13 -2.47 -16.91
N PHE A 372 -9.67 -3.66 -16.52
CA PHE A 372 -8.29 -4.09 -16.77
C PHE A 372 -7.92 -4.08 -18.25
N ALA A 373 -8.85 -4.42 -19.15
CA ALA A 373 -8.64 -4.33 -20.59
C ALA A 373 -8.36 -2.90 -21.08
N MET A 374 -8.75 -1.88 -20.31
CA MET A 374 -8.49 -0.46 -20.60
C MET A 374 -7.21 0.07 -19.98
N VAL A 375 -6.75 -0.48 -18.85
CA VAL A 375 -5.65 0.10 -18.06
C VAL A 375 -4.32 0.06 -18.83
N LYS A 376 -3.90 1.23 -19.31
CA LYS A 376 -2.59 1.50 -19.91
C LYS A 376 -2.28 3.00 -19.89
N PRO A 377 -1.01 3.41 -20.11
CA PRO A 377 -0.65 4.82 -20.16
C PRO A 377 -1.52 5.65 -21.11
N GLY A 378 -1.86 6.87 -20.67
CA GLY A 378 -2.64 7.85 -21.42
C GLY A 378 -4.17 7.73 -21.29
N VAL A 379 -4.69 6.60 -20.81
CA VAL A 379 -6.12 6.41 -20.56
C VAL A 379 -6.58 7.28 -19.40
N LYS A 380 -7.76 7.90 -19.52
CA LYS A 380 -8.35 8.67 -18.43
C LYS A 380 -9.02 7.71 -17.44
N TRP A 381 -8.72 7.85 -16.15
CA TRP A 381 -9.32 6.98 -15.12
C TRP A 381 -10.85 7.06 -15.10
N ARG A 382 -11.40 8.25 -15.33
CA ARG A 382 -12.83 8.48 -15.53
C ARG A 382 -13.44 7.55 -16.60
N ASP A 383 -12.74 7.33 -17.71
CA ASP A 383 -13.29 6.51 -18.80
C ASP A 383 -13.37 5.03 -18.37
N CYS A 384 -12.45 4.57 -17.52
CA CYS A 384 -12.55 3.28 -16.84
C CYS A 384 -13.76 3.22 -15.89
N ASN A 385 -13.98 4.27 -15.09
CA ASN A 385 -15.13 4.36 -14.18
C ASN A 385 -16.46 4.27 -14.92
N LEU A 386 -16.59 5.02 -16.03
CA LEU A 386 -17.77 4.96 -16.89
C LEU A 386 -17.95 3.57 -17.50
N ARG A 387 -16.86 2.92 -17.95
CA ARG A 387 -16.94 1.55 -18.48
C ARG A 387 -17.45 0.56 -17.43
N ALA A 388 -17.01 0.66 -16.18
CA ALA A 388 -17.51 -0.19 -15.10
C ALA A 388 -19.02 0.03 -14.88
N ALA A 389 -19.48 1.28 -14.89
CA ALA A 389 -20.91 1.61 -14.77
C ALA A 389 -21.74 1.08 -15.94
N ASP A 390 -21.22 1.14 -17.17
CA ASP A 390 -21.87 0.55 -18.35
C ASP A 390 -22.06 -0.97 -18.18
N VAL A 391 -21.01 -1.67 -17.75
CA VAL A 391 -21.06 -3.13 -17.52
C VAL A 391 -22.05 -3.48 -16.38
N ALA A 392 -22.08 -2.69 -15.31
CA ALA A 392 -23.05 -2.87 -14.22
C ALA A 392 -24.49 -2.73 -14.73
N ALA A 393 -24.78 -1.70 -15.53
CA ALA A 393 -26.10 -1.48 -16.12
C ALA A 393 -26.52 -2.65 -17.02
N GLU A 394 -25.64 -3.03 -17.95
CA GLU A 394 -25.89 -4.16 -18.86
C GLU A 394 -26.11 -5.48 -18.10
N GLY A 395 -25.34 -5.72 -17.04
CA GLY A 395 -25.48 -6.91 -16.20
C GLY A 395 -26.78 -6.96 -15.42
N LEU A 396 -27.17 -5.86 -14.76
CA LEU A 396 -28.42 -5.79 -14.03
C LEU A 396 -29.65 -5.89 -14.95
N ILE A 397 -29.54 -5.43 -16.21
CA ILE A 397 -30.56 -5.67 -17.24
C ILE A 397 -30.62 -7.15 -17.62
N ARG A 398 -29.47 -7.81 -17.85
CA ARG A 398 -29.43 -9.26 -18.15
C ARG A 398 -30.03 -10.10 -17.04
N LEU A 399 -29.83 -9.71 -15.78
CA LEU A 399 -30.39 -10.37 -14.61
C LEU A 399 -31.89 -10.05 -14.39
N GLY A 400 -32.45 -9.10 -15.14
CA GLY A 400 -33.84 -8.68 -15.04
C GLY A 400 -34.14 -7.79 -13.83
N VAL A 401 -33.13 -7.36 -13.08
CA VAL A 401 -33.26 -6.38 -11.98
C VAL A 401 -33.65 -5.02 -12.54
N LEU A 402 -33.03 -4.65 -13.67
CA LEU A 402 -33.35 -3.45 -14.42
C LEU A 402 -34.04 -3.79 -15.75
N VAL A 403 -34.93 -2.90 -16.19
CA VAL A 403 -35.70 -3.05 -17.44
C VAL A 403 -35.65 -1.77 -18.27
N GLY A 404 -35.55 -1.91 -19.60
CA GLY A 404 -35.52 -0.78 -20.53
C GLY A 404 -34.17 -0.58 -21.21
N ASP A 405 -33.93 0.62 -21.72
CA ASP A 405 -32.72 0.98 -22.46
C ASP A 405 -31.56 1.34 -21.53
N ALA A 406 -30.39 0.74 -21.78
CA ALA A 406 -29.21 0.91 -20.93
C ALA A 406 -28.72 2.38 -20.85
N LYS A 407 -28.79 3.14 -21.94
CA LYS A 407 -28.33 4.54 -21.96
C LYS A 407 -29.23 5.42 -21.12
N GLU A 408 -30.55 5.18 -21.20
CA GLU A 408 -31.52 5.92 -20.41
C GLU A 408 -31.44 5.57 -18.91
N ILE A 409 -31.12 4.31 -18.57
CA ILE A 409 -30.82 3.88 -17.20
C ILE A 409 -29.59 4.61 -16.65
N ILE A 410 -28.49 4.68 -17.42
CA ILE A 410 -27.27 5.35 -16.98
C ILE A 410 -27.52 6.85 -16.75
N LYS A 411 -28.23 7.51 -17.68
CA LYS A 411 -28.61 8.93 -17.53
C LYS A 411 -29.54 9.19 -16.34
N SER A 412 -30.33 8.20 -15.93
CA SER A 412 -31.24 8.36 -14.78
C SER A 412 -30.52 8.50 -13.44
N ARG A 413 -29.18 8.37 -13.40
CA ARG A 413 -28.35 8.32 -12.18
C ARG A 413 -28.55 7.07 -11.33
N LEU A 414 -29.43 6.15 -11.72
CA LEU A 414 -29.77 4.97 -10.93
C LEU A 414 -28.55 4.08 -10.63
N ILE A 415 -27.67 3.86 -11.62
CA ILE A 415 -26.45 3.07 -11.42
C ILE A 415 -25.55 3.74 -10.37
N GLY A 416 -25.18 5.00 -10.59
CA GLY A 416 -24.30 5.76 -9.70
C GLY A 416 -24.93 6.24 -8.38
N GLY A 417 -26.25 6.15 -8.26
CA GLY A 417 -27.00 6.59 -7.08
C GLY A 417 -27.39 5.45 -6.15
N VAL A 418 -27.49 4.22 -6.67
CA VAL A 418 -27.98 3.06 -5.92
C VAL A 418 -27.01 1.89 -5.98
N PHE A 419 -26.71 1.40 -7.19
CA PHE A 419 -26.09 0.08 -7.35
C PHE A 419 -24.56 0.12 -7.34
N PHE A 420 -23.95 1.21 -7.79
CA PHE A 420 -22.50 1.43 -7.77
C PHE A 420 -22.22 2.89 -7.36
N PRO A 421 -22.35 3.24 -6.06
CA PRO A 421 -22.37 4.65 -5.62
C PRO A 421 -20.99 5.25 -5.26
N HIS A 422 -19.93 4.45 -5.31
CA HIS A 422 -18.55 4.89 -5.06
C HIS A 422 -17.72 4.95 -6.36
N GLY A 423 -16.58 5.65 -6.34
CA GLY A 423 -15.66 5.68 -7.47
C GLY A 423 -15.00 4.31 -7.70
N LEU A 424 -14.59 4.04 -8.94
CA LEU A 424 -13.94 2.78 -9.34
C LEU A 424 -12.61 2.48 -8.62
N GLY A 425 -11.97 3.50 -8.08
CA GLY A 425 -10.72 3.35 -7.35
C GLY A 425 -9.95 4.66 -7.25
N HIS A 426 -8.88 4.62 -6.48
CA HIS A 426 -8.07 5.77 -6.08
C HIS A 426 -6.57 5.44 -6.12
N HIS A 427 -5.73 6.46 -6.01
CA HIS A 427 -4.30 6.22 -5.78
C HIS A 427 -4.09 5.54 -4.43
N VAL A 428 -3.12 4.62 -4.38
CA VAL A 428 -2.65 3.97 -3.14
C VAL A 428 -1.14 4.17 -3.01
N GLY A 429 -0.63 4.43 -1.82
CA GLY A 429 0.78 4.72 -1.61
C GLY A 429 1.09 4.87 -0.13
N LEU A 430 1.61 6.04 0.28
CA LEU A 430 1.78 6.35 1.70
C LEU A 430 0.45 6.51 2.44
N GLU A 431 -0.67 6.64 1.73
CA GLU A 431 -2.02 6.53 2.28
C GLU A 431 -2.83 5.54 1.45
N THR A 432 -3.89 4.98 2.05
CA THR A 432 -4.90 4.17 1.35
C THR A 432 -5.53 4.98 0.23
N HIS A 433 -6.12 6.14 0.58
CA HIS A 433 -6.49 7.19 -0.38
C HIS A 433 -5.32 8.18 -0.51
N ASP A 434 -4.39 7.87 -1.41
CA ASP A 434 -3.20 8.71 -1.64
C ASP A 434 -3.57 10.02 -2.35
N VAL A 435 -2.62 10.96 -2.35
CA VAL A 435 -2.79 12.33 -2.86
C VAL A 435 -3.33 12.40 -4.29
N LEU A 436 -4.01 13.51 -4.59
CA LEU A 436 -4.66 13.79 -5.89
C LEU A 436 -5.70 12.75 -6.35
N TYR A 437 -6.16 11.83 -5.49
CA TYR A 437 -7.21 10.87 -5.86
C TYR A 437 -8.50 11.53 -6.37
N GLY A 438 -8.86 12.71 -5.83
CA GLY A 438 -10.01 13.48 -6.32
C GLY A 438 -9.83 13.98 -7.77
N GLU A 439 -8.59 14.25 -8.21
CA GLU A 439 -8.30 14.68 -9.59
C GLU A 439 -8.40 13.51 -10.59
N LEU A 440 -8.41 12.24 -10.14
CA LEU A 440 -8.63 11.08 -11.01
C LEU A 440 -10.01 11.10 -11.67
N ILE A 441 -11.00 11.60 -10.95
CA ILE A 441 -12.41 11.62 -11.36
C ILE A 441 -12.99 13.03 -11.54
N SER A 442 -12.34 14.10 -11.05
CA SER A 442 -12.88 15.47 -11.09
C SER A 442 -11.97 16.50 -11.78
N ASP A 443 -12.58 17.55 -12.35
CA ASP A 443 -11.89 18.82 -12.71
C ASP A 443 -12.16 19.87 -11.61
N LYS A 444 -11.13 20.66 -11.26
CA LYS A 444 -10.94 21.42 -10.01
C LYS A 444 -12.06 22.40 -9.60
N ARG A 445 -13.09 22.66 -10.41
CA ARG A 445 -14.05 23.76 -10.17
C ARG A 445 -15.25 23.44 -9.28
N ARG A 446 -15.48 22.19 -8.86
CA ARG A 446 -16.70 21.84 -8.07
C ARG A 446 -16.53 20.99 -6.81
N ALA A 447 -15.31 20.85 -6.28
CA ALA A 447 -15.09 20.24 -4.95
C ALA A 447 -15.91 20.92 -3.82
N ARG A 448 -16.44 22.13 -4.04
CA ARG A 448 -17.27 22.87 -3.07
C ARG A 448 -18.79 22.61 -3.16
N MET A 449 -19.32 21.90 -4.18
CA MET A 449 -20.78 21.70 -4.32
C MET A 449 -21.26 20.26 -4.61
N ALA A 450 -20.38 19.31 -4.97
CA ALA A 450 -20.79 17.93 -5.26
C ALA A 450 -20.66 17.04 -4.00
N ARG A 451 -21.62 17.16 -3.07
CA ARG A 451 -21.61 16.42 -1.80
C ARG A 451 -22.47 15.14 -1.78
N ARG A 452 -22.93 14.59 -2.92
CA ARG A 452 -23.98 13.54 -2.86
C ARG A 452 -23.88 12.33 -3.79
N SER A 453 -22.99 12.26 -4.77
CA SER A 453 -22.67 11.00 -5.47
C SER A 453 -21.28 11.11 -6.10
N SER A 454 -20.48 10.05 -5.97
CA SER A 454 -19.13 9.98 -6.54
C SER A 454 -19.12 9.41 -7.96
N VAL A 455 -20.25 8.87 -8.43
CA VAL A 455 -20.44 8.36 -9.79
C VAL A 455 -21.29 9.35 -10.57
N MET A 456 -20.63 10.22 -11.34
CA MET A 456 -21.31 11.22 -12.16
C MET A 456 -21.77 10.59 -13.49
N THR A 457 -22.85 11.11 -14.08
CA THR A 457 -23.29 10.67 -15.41
C THR A 457 -22.34 11.20 -16.50
N ARG A 458 -22.39 10.59 -17.69
CA ARG A 458 -21.62 11.06 -18.84
C ARG A 458 -21.91 12.52 -19.21
N ASP A 459 -23.18 12.94 -19.13
CA ASP A 459 -23.61 14.32 -19.42
C ASP A 459 -23.15 15.29 -18.31
N ASP A 460 -23.11 14.84 -17.05
CA ASP A 460 -22.49 15.58 -15.93
C ASP A 460 -20.96 15.74 -16.12
N PHE A 461 -20.31 15.12 -17.11
CA PHE A 461 -18.87 15.22 -17.34
C PHE A 461 -18.47 16.01 -18.59
N GLU A 462 -19.26 15.96 -19.68
CA GLU A 462 -18.95 16.66 -20.93
C GLU A 462 -18.90 18.20 -20.75
N ALA A 463 -19.57 18.74 -19.72
CA ALA A 463 -19.51 20.16 -19.34
C ALA A 463 -18.22 20.61 -18.61
N TYR A 464 -17.25 19.71 -18.33
CA TYR A 464 -16.14 19.93 -17.37
C TYR A 464 -14.75 19.64 -17.97
N THR A 465 -14.28 20.47 -18.90
CA THR A 465 -13.00 20.25 -19.61
C THR A 465 -12.12 21.50 -19.71
N ALA A 466 -11.45 21.90 -18.61
CA ALA A 466 -10.49 23.01 -18.69
C ALA A 466 -9.15 22.80 -17.95
N SER A 467 -9.01 21.84 -17.01
CA SER A 467 -7.69 21.57 -16.40
C SER A 467 -7.42 20.09 -16.11
N GLU A 468 -7.14 19.31 -17.16
CA GLU A 468 -6.85 17.86 -17.11
C GLU A 468 -5.37 17.54 -16.79
N THR A 469 -4.87 17.84 -15.59
CA THR A 469 -3.43 17.65 -15.30
C THR A 469 -3.04 16.28 -14.75
N HIS A 470 -3.93 15.53 -14.07
CA HIS A 470 -3.59 14.26 -13.41
C HIS A 470 -4.63 13.13 -13.53
N ASN A 471 -5.60 13.25 -14.43
CA ASN A 471 -6.64 12.24 -14.61
C ASN A 471 -6.22 11.09 -15.57
N ARG A 472 -5.01 11.12 -16.13
CA ARG A 472 -4.49 10.13 -17.07
C ARG A 472 -3.49 9.20 -16.41
N LEU A 473 -3.67 7.91 -16.68
CA LEU A 473 -2.76 6.87 -16.22
C LEU A 473 -1.36 7.10 -16.78
N THR A 474 -0.37 7.06 -15.90
CA THR A 474 1.05 7.26 -16.21
C THR A 474 1.85 6.12 -15.58
N PRO A 475 2.91 5.59 -16.23
CA PRO A 475 3.75 4.56 -15.65
C PRO A 475 4.26 4.95 -14.26
N GLY A 476 4.23 4.01 -13.31
CA GLY A 476 4.60 4.22 -11.92
C GLY A 476 3.44 4.64 -11.02
N MET A 477 2.26 4.98 -11.55
CA MET A 477 1.06 5.16 -10.72
C MET A 477 0.62 3.83 -10.13
N THR A 478 0.31 3.83 -8.84
CA THR A 478 -0.38 2.73 -8.16
C THR A 478 -1.80 3.16 -7.80
N LEU A 479 -2.76 2.27 -8.08
CA LEU A 479 -4.20 2.54 -7.97
C LEU A 479 -4.94 1.30 -7.46
N THR A 480 -6.11 1.50 -6.85
CA THR A 480 -7.10 0.43 -6.64
C THR A 480 -7.99 0.28 -7.88
N VAL A 481 -8.44 -0.95 -8.15
CA VAL A 481 -9.51 -1.27 -9.12
C VAL A 481 -10.57 -2.06 -8.35
N GLU A 482 -11.60 -1.37 -7.89
CA GLU A 482 -12.55 -1.83 -6.89
C GLU A 482 -14.03 -1.71 -7.34
N PRO A 483 -14.43 -2.22 -8.53
CA PRO A 483 -15.84 -2.22 -8.88
C PRO A 483 -16.68 -2.96 -7.82
N GLY A 484 -17.91 -2.50 -7.61
CA GLY A 484 -18.86 -3.16 -6.73
C GLY A 484 -20.31 -2.94 -7.14
N VAL A 485 -21.16 -3.89 -6.77
CA VAL A 485 -22.61 -3.81 -6.95
C VAL A 485 -23.29 -4.07 -5.62
N TYR A 486 -24.13 -3.14 -5.18
CA TYR A 486 -24.73 -3.11 -3.86
C TYR A 486 -26.26 -3.04 -3.92
N PHE A 487 -26.89 -3.66 -2.93
CA PHE A 487 -28.32 -3.70 -2.67
C PHE A 487 -28.56 -3.08 -1.30
N ASN A 488 -28.41 -1.75 -1.24
CA ASN A 488 -28.66 -0.96 -0.03
C ASN A 488 -30.09 -0.43 -0.04
N GLN A 489 -30.98 -1.06 0.73
CA GLN A 489 -32.41 -0.71 0.73
C GLN A 489 -32.68 0.74 1.18
N PRO A 490 -32.09 1.25 2.29
CA PRO A 490 -32.27 2.66 2.67
C PRO A 490 -31.84 3.66 1.58
N LEU A 491 -30.72 3.40 0.90
CA LEU A 491 -30.24 4.23 -0.20
C LEU A 491 -31.19 4.17 -1.41
N TYR A 492 -31.70 2.97 -1.72
CA TYR A 492 -32.68 2.77 -2.79
C TYR A 492 -33.97 3.56 -2.53
N GLU A 493 -34.52 3.48 -1.32
CA GLU A 493 -35.76 4.16 -0.93
C GLU A 493 -35.60 5.69 -0.97
N ASP A 494 -34.48 6.21 -0.47
CA ASP A 494 -34.14 7.64 -0.56
C ASP A 494 -33.98 8.09 -2.03
N PHE A 495 -33.29 7.30 -2.85
CA PHE A 495 -33.12 7.57 -4.27
C PHE A 495 -34.46 7.61 -5.01
N MET A 496 -35.35 6.64 -4.77
CA MET A 496 -36.67 6.59 -5.40
C MET A 496 -37.58 7.74 -4.98
N THR A 497 -37.40 8.25 -3.76
CA THR A 497 -38.09 9.46 -3.30
C THR A 497 -37.62 10.70 -4.07
N GLN A 498 -36.31 10.81 -4.34
CA GLN A 498 -35.73 11.95 -5.07
C GLN A 498 -35.94 11.86 -6.59
N PHE A 499 -35.98 10.65 -7.15
CA PHE A 499 -36.06 10.37 -8.58
C PHE A 499 -37.18 9.37 -8.90
N PRO A 500 -38.46 9.71 -8.65
CA PRO A 500 -39.58 8.76 -8.76
C PRO A 500 -39.75 8.16 -10.16
N ASN A 501 -39.35 8.89 -11.21
CA ASN A 501 -39.39 8.39 -12.59
C ASN A 501 -38.39 7.26 -12.87
N ALA A 502 -37.41 7.01 -11.99
CA ALA A 502 -36.46 5.92 -12.15
C ALA A 502 -37.08 4.55 -11.84
N SER A 503 -38.19 4.52 -11.08
CA SER A 503 -38.94 3.29 -10.76
C SER A 503 -39.35 2.48 -11.99
N LYS A 504 -39.64 3.14 -13.13
CA LYS A 504 -39.99 2.47 -14.39
C LYS A 504 -38.87 1.59 -14.96
N TYR A 505 -37.64 1.79 -14.48
CA TYR A 505 -36.46 1.02 -14.89
C TYR A 505 -36.17 -0.15 -13.94
N VAL A 506 -36.91 -0.32 -12.85
CA VAL A 506 -36.64 -1.34 -11.83
C VAL A 506 -37.75 -2.37 -11.81
N ASN A 507 -37.37 -3.65 -11.80
CA ASN A 507 -38.27 -4.74 -11.55
C ASN A 507 -38.20 -5.14 -10.06
N GLU A 508 -39.15 -4.62 -9.28
CA GLU A 508 -39.19 -4.81 -7.81
C GLU A 508 -39.24 -6.29 -7.40
N ASP A 509 -39.97 -7.12 -8.14
CA ASP A 509 -40.10 -8.56 -7.85
C ASP A 509 -38.76 -9.31 -8.02
N VAL A 510 -37.95 -8.87 -8.99
CA VAL A 510 -36.62 -9.44 -9.21
C VAL A 510 -35.60 -8.84 -8.24
N LEU A 511 -35.64 -7.52 -8.01
CA LEU A 511 -34.79 -6.82 -7.05
C LEU A 511 -34.90 -7.41 -5.64
N ALA A 512 -36.13 -7.77 -5.21
CA ALA A 512 -36.40 -8.35 -3.90
C ALA A 512 -35.56 -9.58 -3.56
N LYS A 513 -35.08 -10.33 -4.58
CA LYS A 513 -34.24 -11.52 -4.41
C LYS A 513 -32.81 -11.21 -3.99
N TYR A 514 -32.33 -9.99 -4.22
CA TYR A 514 -30.93 -9.62 -4.03
C TYR A 514 -30.65 -8.87 -2.73
N TRP A 515 -31.66 -8.46 -1.96
CA TRP A 515 -31.44 -7.69 -0.73
C TRP A 515 -30.52 -8.41 0.28
N ASP A 516 -30.65 -9.73 0.41
CA ASP A 516 -29.82 -10.53 1.33
C ASP A 516 -28.38 -10.78 0.83
N VAL A 517 -28.10 -10.50 -0.46
CA VAL A 517 -26.73 -10.44 -0.98
C VAL A 517 -25.99 -9.28 -0.31
N GLY A 518 -26.68 -8.16 -0.05
CA GLY A 518 -26.09 -6.94 0.48
C GLY A 518 -25.21 -6.24 -0.55
N GLY A 519 -24.09 -6.83 -0.92
CA GLY A 519 -23.22 -6.29 -1.96
C GLY A 519 -22.00 -7.16 -2.22
N VAL A 520 -21.39 -6.94 -3.38
CA VAL A 520 -20.10 -7.54 -3.74
C VAL A 520 -19.16 -6.44 -4.18
N ARG A 521 -17.92 -6.48 -3.69
CA ARG A 521 -16.80 -5.67 -4.17
C ARG A 521 -15.59 -6.57 -4.36
N ILE A 522 -14.85 -6.34 -5.44
CA ILE A 522 -13.60 -7.06 -5.73
C ILE A 522 -12.56 -6.00 -6.06
N GLU A 523 -11.52 -5.94 -5.24
CA GLU A 523 -10.54 -4.87 -5.32
C GLU A 523 -9.11 -5.38 -5.38
N ASP A 524 -8.36 -4.82 -6.32
CA ASP A 524 -6.95 -5.09 -6.48
C ASP A 524 -6.15 -3.78 -6.53
N CYS A 525 -4.99 -3.77 -5.89
CA CYS A 525 -3.94 -2.80 -6.13
C CYS A 525 -3.22 -3.14 -7.44
N ILE A 526 -3.11 -2.18 -8.34
CA ILE A 526 -2.35 -2.28 -9.59
C ILE A 526 -1.21 -1.26 -9.65
N LEU A 527 -0.18 -1.59 -10.42
CA LEU A 527 0.87 -0.68 -10.86
C LEU A 527 0.74 -0.45 -12.36
N VAL A 528 0.56 0.79 -12.81
CA VAL A 528 0.58 1.15 -14.23
C VAL A 528 2.01 1.00 -14.74
N THR A 529 2.20 0.22 -15.80
CA THR A 529 3.50 -0.02 -16.45
C THR A 529 3.58 0.71 -17.79
N ALA A 530 4.72 0.64 -18.48
CA ALA A 530 4.89 1.28 -19.78
C ALA A 530 3.90 0.80 -20.86
N ASN A 531 3.38 -0.43 -20.74
CA ASN A 531 2.55 -1.06 -21.77
C ASN A 531 1.19 -1.57 -21.25
N GLY A 532 0.82 -1.26 -20.00
CA GLY A 532 -0.38 -1.80 -19.36
C GLY A 532 -0.33 -1.64 -17.85
N PHE A 533 -0.52 -2.74 -17.13
CA PHE A 533 -0.42 -2.78 -15.67
C PHE A 533 0.15 -4.10 -15.15
N GLU A 534 0.62 -4.09 -13.91
CA GLU A 534 0.89 -5.26 -13.07
C GLU A 534 -0.16 -5.29 -11.96
N ASN A 535 -0.81 -6.43 -11.74
CA ASN A 535 -1.65 -6.62 -10.56
C ASN A 535 -0.76 -7.02 -9.36
N LEU A 536 -0.72 -6.16 -8.34
CA LEU A 536 0.09 -6.39 -7.13
C LEU A 536 -0.63 -7.32 -6.15
N THR A 537 -1.96 -7.38 -6.21
CA THR A 537 -2.79 -8.22 -5.35
C THR A 537 -2.83 -9.66 -5.86
N LYS A 538 -2.60 -10.61 -4.95
CA LYS A 538 -2.56 -12.05 -5.25
C LYS A 538 -3.64 -12.85 -4.54
N ALA A 539 -4.53 -12.18 -3.80
CA ALA A 539 -5.68 -12.84 -3.19
C ALA A 539 -6.58 -13.43 -4.28
N PRO A 540 -7.07 -14.67 -4.14
CA PRO A 540 -7.88 -15.32 -5.16
C PRO A 540 -9.18 -14.56 -5.37
N LYS A 541 -9.62 -14.49 -6.62
CA LYS A 541 -10.87 -13.82 -7.03
C LYS A 541 -11.65 -14.60 -8.07
N GLU A 542 -11.11 -15.71 -8.56
CA GLU A 542 -11.93 -16.65 -9.32
C GLU A 542 -12.91 -17.32 -8.36
N MET A 543 -14.19 -17.34 -8.72
CA MET A 543 -15.26 -17.85 -7.86
C MET A 543 -14.94 -19.26 -7.33
N GLN A 544 -14.40 -20.13 -8.20
CA GLN A 544 -14.01 -21.49 -7.87
C GLN A 544 -12.84 -21.55 -6.88
N GLU A 545 -11.88 -20.64 -6.99
CA GLU A 545 -10.74 -20.55 -6.07
C GLU A 545 -11.19 -20.04 -4.71
N VAL A 546 -12.06 -19.04 -4.68
CA VAL A 546 -12.66 -18.51 -3.44
C VAL A 546 -13.46 -19.59 -2.72
N GLU A 547 -14.37 -20.29 -3.42
CA GLU A 547 -15.11 -21.41 -2.83
C GLU A 547 -14.20 -22.55 -2.37
N LYS A 548 -13.10 -22.80 -3.08
CA LYS A 548 -12.12 -23.81 -2.68
C LYS A 548 -11.41 -23.40 -1.39
N MET A 549 -10.94 -22.16 -1.30
CA MET A 549 -10.27 -21.65 -0.11
C MET A 549 -11.16 -21.73 1.12
N VAL A 550 -12.42 -21.32 1.01
CA VAL A 550 -13.39 -21.42 2.12
C VAL A 550 -13.65 -22.87 2.53
N ARG A 551 -13.71 -23.80 1.57
CA ARG A 551 -13.96 -25.22 1.87
C ARG A 551 -12.73 -25.95 2.42
N MET A 552 -11.52 -25.49 2.14
CA MET A 552 -10.29 -26.11 2.68
C MET A 552 -10.25 -26.07 4.22
N GLY A 553 -10.76 -25.01 4.85
CA GLY A 553 -10.93 -24.95 6.31
C GLY A 553 -11.81 -26.05 6.86
N LYS A 554 -13.00 -26.19 6.27
CA LYS A 554 -14.02 -27.17 6.67
C LYS A 554 -13.58 -28.63 6.58
N ALA A 555 -12.58 -28.95 5.75
CA ALA A 555 -12.04 -30.29 5.61
C ALA A 555 -11.03 -30.65 6.69
N ASN A 556 -10.34 -29.66 7.28
CA ASN A 556 -9.35 -29.85 8.34
C ASN A 556 -9.97 -29.78 9.76
N SER A 557 -11.20 -29.27 9.88
CA SER A 557 -11.97 -29.17 11.12
C SER A 557 -12.77 -30.45 11.47
N LYS A 558 -12.72 -31.48 10.63
CA LYS A 558 -13.32 -32.82 10.85
C LYS A 558 -12.24 -33.83 11.14
#